data_AF-A0A535HK73-F1
#
_entry.id   AF-A0A535HK73-F1
#
_cell.length_a   1.000
_cell.length_b   1.000
_cell.length_c   1.000
_cell.angle_alpha   90.00
_cell.angle_beta   90.00
_cell.angle_gamma   90.00
#
_symmetry.space_group_name_H-M   'P 1'
#
loop_
_entity.id
_entity.type
_entity.pdbx_description
1 polymer ?
#
loop_
_entity_poly.entity_id
_entity_poly.type
_entity_poly.pdbx_seq_one_letter_code
_entity_poly.pdbx_strand_id
1 'polypeptide(L)'
;MFKPLLGINQFMTYSAYVLGAAQLIFAINIIYSLMRGPKAAANPWQANTLEWVAASSPPLRHGNFETIPTVYRGPYEYSSPEVEEDWYPQNRPPAMPERVTPEPVIVPQPGGD
;
A
#
# COMPACT_ATOMS: atom_id res chain seq x y z
N MET A 1 -0.86 48.12 -28.95
CA MET A 1 -1.87 47.04 -28.86
C MET A 1 -1.60 46.05 -27.72
N PHE A 2 -0.40 45.50 -27.52
CA PHE A 2 -0.15 44.44 -26.51
C PHE A 2 0.45 44.85 -25.15
N LYS A 3 0.63 46.15 -24.88
CA LYS A 3 1.19 46.66 -23.62
C LYS A 3 0.56 46.10 -22.32
N PRO A 4 -0.77 45.87 -22.20
CA PRO A 4 -1.34 45.33 -20.96
C PRO A 4 -0.96 43.87 -20.65
N LEU A 5 -0.46 43.10 -21.61
CA LEU A 5 -0.05 41.71 -21.40
C LEU A 5 1.36 41.59 -20.81
N LEU A 6 2.12 42.69 -20.77
CA LEU A 6 3.52 42.67 -20.34
C LEU A 6 3.68 42.25 -18.88
N GLY A 7 2.79 42.69 -17.99
CA GLY A 7 2.82 42.32 -16.57
C GLY A 7 2.55 40.84 -16.33
N ILE A 8 1.63 40.24 -17.11
CA ILE A 8 1.32 38.81 -17.03
C ILE A 8 2.51 37.97 -17.53
N ASN A 9 3.15 38.39 -18.62
CA ASN A 9 4.37 37.72 -19.11
C ASN A 9 5.49 37.74 -18.06
N GLN A 10 5.70 38.87 -17.39
CA GLN A 10 6.69 38.98 -16.31
C GLN A 10 6.37 38.04 -15.13
N PHE A 11 5.11 38.00 -14.71
CA PHE A 11 4.66 37.07 -13.66
C PHE A 11 4.88 35.60 -14.05
N MET A 12 4.56 35.23 -15.30
CA MET A 12 4.78 33.88 -15.82
C MET A 12 6.28 33.53 -15.81
N THR A 13 7.16 34.46 -16.19
CA THR A 13 8.61 34.26 -16.13
C THR A 13 9.10 34.03 -14.70
N TYR A 14 8.66 34.84 -13.73
CA TYR A 14 9.01 34.62 -12.32
C TYR A 14 8.52 33.26 -11.81
N SER A 15 7.28 32.89 -12.14
CA SER A 15 6.71 31.58 -11.79
C SER A 15 7.51 30.42 -12.39
N ALA A 16 7.96 30.56 -13.65
CA ALA A 16 8.79 29.55 -14.30
C ALA A 16 10.16 29.41 -13.63
N TYR A 17 10.80 30.50 -13.18
CA TYR A 17 12.04 30.42 -12.42
C TYR A 17 11.84 29.74 -11.06
N VAL A 18 10.76 30.05 -10.35
CA VAL A 18 10.43 29.40 -9.07
C VAL A 18 10.18 27.90 -9.28
N LEU A 19 9.43 27.54 -10.31
CA LEU A 19 9.20 26.13 -10.67
C LEU A 19 10.51 25.43 -11.00
N GLY A 20 11.39 26.05 -11.81
CA GLY A 20 12.71 25.51 -12.13
C GLY A 20 13.59 25.30 -10.89
N ALA A 21 13.57 26.23 -9.94
CA ALA A 21 14.28 26.09 -8.66
C ALA A 21 13.72 24.93 -7.81
N ALA A 22 12.40 24.75 -7.76
CA ALA A 22 11.77 23.63 -7.07
C ALA A 22 12.16 22.27 -7.70
N GLN A 23 12.25 22.20 -9.03
CA GLN A 23 12.72 21.00 -9.73
C GLN A 23 14.16 20.64 -9.36
N LEU A 24 15.05 21.63 -9.14
CA LEU A 24 16.41 21.36 -8.69
C LEU A 24 16.44 20.72 -7.29
N ILE A 25 15.62 21.20 -6.36
CA ILE A 25 15.52 20.61 -5.02
C ILE A 25 15.06 19.14 -5.11
N PHE A 26 14.05 18.87 -5.94
CA PHE A 26 13.55 17.52 -6.19
C PHE A 26 14.61 16.61 -6.83
N ALA A 27 15.32 17.10 -7.85
CA ALA A 27 16.36 16.33 -8.52
C ALA A 27 17.53 15.99 -7.57
N ILE A 28 17.96 16.96 -6.75
CA ILE A 28 18.99 16.73 -5.72
C ILE A 28 18.51 15.67 -4.73
N ASN A 29 17.25 15.72 -4.31
CA ASN A 29 16.69 14.72 -3.40
C ASN A 29 16.69 13.31 -4.01
N ILE A 30 16.32 13.16 -5.28
CA ILE A 30 16.39 11.86 -5.99
C ILE A 30 17.83 11.35 -6.01
N ILE A 31 18.77 12.16 -6.49
CA ILE A 31 20.18 11.75 -6.63
C ILE A 31 20.76 11.34 -5.27
N TYR A 32 20.52 12.16 -4.24
CA TYR A 32 20.96 11.86 -2.89
C TYR A 32 20.35 10.55 -2.35
N SER A 33 19.04 10.36 -2.53
CA SER A 33 18.32 9.17 -2.06
C SER A 33 18.78 7.90 -2.77
N LEU A 34 19.08 7.97 -4.07
CA LEU A 34 19.62 6.84 -4.83
C LEU A 34 21.04 6.46 -4.38
N MET A 35 21.87 7.44 -4.04
CA MET A 35 23.28 7.21 -3.68
C MET A 35 23.48 6.82 -2.21
N ARG A 36 22.69 7.39 -1.30
CA ARG A 36 22.91 7.29 0.16
C ARG A 36 21.63 7.05 0.98
N GLY A 37 20.47 6.94 0.34
CA GLY A 37 19.22 6.69 1.05
C GLY A 37 19.18 5.30 1.69
N PRO A 38 18.47 5.13 2.83
CA PRO A 38 18.22 3.82 3.40
C PRO A 38 17.39 2.95 2.45
N LYS A 39 17.61 1.63 2.49
CA LYS A 39 16.77 0.70 1.74
C LYS A 39 15.36 0.72 2.34
N ALA A 40 14.36 0.87 1.48
CA ALA A 40 12.96 0.78 1.90
C ALA A 40 12.63 -0.66 2.33
N ALA A 41 11.77 -0.79 3.33
CA ALA A 41 11.08 -2.04 3.60
C ALA A 41 10.17 -2.40 2.41
N ALA A 42 9.71 -3.66 2.33
CA ALA A 42 8.84 -4.11 1.24
C ALA A 42 7.52 -3.32 1.18
N ASN A 43 6.97 -2.95 2.33
CA ASN A 43 5.75 -2.14 2.43
C ASN A 43 5.93 -1.02 3.48
N PRO A 44 6.57 0.10 3.11
CA PRO A 44 6.81 1.21 4.05
C PRO A 44 5.54 2.02 4.31
N TRP A 45 4.51 1.87 3.47
CA TRP A 45 3.27 2.65 3.53
C TRP A 45 2.11 1.89 4.17
N GLN A 46 2.33 0.63 4.58
CA GLN A 46 1.28 -0.21 5.14
C GLN A 46 0.06 -0.34 4.22
N ALA A 47 0.29 -0.39 2.91
CA ALA A 47 -0.77 -0.53 1.92
C ALA A 47 -1.23 -1.98 1.80
N ASN A 48 -2.52 -2.20 1.53
CA ASN A 48 -3.11 -3.53 1.57
C ASN A 48 -3.06 -4.31 0.24
N THR A 49 -2.82 -3.60 -0.85
CA THR A 49 -2.88 -4.13 -2.21
C THR A 49 -1.71 -5.08 -2.53
N LEU A 50 -1.92 -5.99 -3.50
CA LEU A 50 -0.96 -7.06 -3.79
C LEU A 50 0.40 -6.58 -4.28
N GLU A 51 0.52 -5.41 -4.91
CA GLU A 51 1.82 -4.87 -5.31
C GLU A 51 2.77 -4.70 -4.11
N TRP A 52 2.25 -4.45 -2.92
CA TRP A 52 3.03 -4.29 -1.68
C TRP A 52 3.36 -5.61 -0.98
N VAL A 53 2.88 -6.74 -1.52
CA VAL A 53 3.23 -8.08 -1.03
C VAL A 53 4.56 -8.56 -1.62
N ALA A 54 4.85 -8.17 -2.86
CA ALA A 54 6.07 -8.56 -3.57
C ALA A 54 6.97 -7.38 -3.96
N ALA A 55 6.70 -6.17 -3.44
CA ALA A 55 7.54 -4.97 -3.60
C ALA A 55 8.87 -5.05 -2.82
N SER A 56 9.49 -6.23 -2.74
CA SER A 56 10.86 -6.32 -2.24
C SER A 56 11.78 -5.52 -3.16
N SER A 57 12.59 -4.65 -2.57
CA SER A 57 13.59 -3.87 -3.29
C SER A 57 14.97 -4.50 -3.06
N PRO A 58 15.68 -4.94 -4.12
CA PRO A 58 15.39 -4.76 -5.55
C PRO A 58 14.30 -5.72 -6.11
N PRO A 59 13.61 -5.33 -7.20
CA PRO A 59 12.51 -6.11 -7.77
C PRO A 59 12.99 -7.49 -8.26
N LEU A 60 12.09 -8.47 -8.21
CA LEU A 60 12.35 -9.81 -8.74
C LEU A 60 12.67 -9.73 -10.25
N ARG A 61 13.75 -10.40 -10.67
CA ARG A 61 14.30 -10.29 -12.03
C ARG A 61 13.33 -10.79 -13.11
N HIS A 62 12.51 -11.82 -12.78
CA HIS A 62 11.44 -12.34 -13.63
C HIS A 62 10.29 -12.86 -12.74
N GLY A 63 9.12 -12.23 -12.81
CA GLY A 63 7.93 -12.59 -12.02
C GLY A 63 7.47 -11.47 -11.08
N ASN A 64 6.15 -11.29 -10.95
CA ASN A 64 5.56 -10.30 -10.04
C ASN A 64 5.58 -10.77 -8.57
N PHE A 65 5.56 -12.09 -8.33
CA PHE A 65 5.50 -12.69 -6.99
C PHE A 65 6.41 -13.91 -6.94
N GLU A 66 7.08 -14.15 -5.80
CA GLU A 66 7.85 -15.39 -5.56
C GLU A 66 6.92 -16.61 -5.44
N THR A 67 5.78 -16.41 -4.79
CA THR A 67 4.69 -17.40 -4.65
C THR A 67 3.37 -16.74 -5.03
N ILE A 68 2.45 -17.48 -5.65
CA ILE A 68 1.12 -16.95 -6.00
C ILE A 68 0.38 -16.57 -4.71
N PRO A 69 0.05 -15.29 -4.48
CA PRO A 69 -0.61 -14.87 -3.26
C PRO A 69 -2.09 -15.30 -3.29
N THR A 70 -2.60 -15.77 -2.15
CA THR A 70 -4.03 -15.97 -1.94
C THR A 70 -4.66 -14.66 -1.50
N VAL A 71 -5.80 -14.30 -2.08
CA VAL A 71 -6.55 -13.09 -1.73
C VAL A 71 -7.69 -13.47 -0.79
N TYR A 72 -7.68 -12.94 0.43
CA TYR A 72 -8.70 -13.17 1.45
C TYR A 72 -9.74 -12.05 1.51
N ARG A 73 -9.38 -10.84 1.08
CA ARG A 73 -10.21 -9.63 1.24
C ARG A 73 -9.94 -8.57 0.17
N GLY A 74 -10.74 -7.50 0.22
CA GLY A 74 -10.62 -6.36 -0.68
C GLY A 74 -9.40 -5.48 -0.38
N PRO A 75 -8.97 -4.65 -1.35
CA PRO A 75 -7.80 -3.78 -1.22
C PRO A 75 -7.98 -2.58 -0.28
N TYR A 76 -9.22 -2.30 0.13
CA TYR A 76 -9.58 -1.15 0.97
C TYR A 76 -9.93 -1.54 2.42
N GLU A 77 -9.56 -2.74 2.86
CA GLU A 77 -9.81 -3.21 4.23
C GLU A 77 -8.84 -2.53 5.22
N TYR A 78 -9.03 -1.23 5.41
CA TYR A 78 -8.39 -0.45 6.45
C TYR A 78 -9.30 -0.37 7.67
N SER A 79 -8.72 -0.20 8.85
CA SER A 79 -9.41 -0.14 10.14
C SER A 79 -10.36 -1.34 10.40
N SER A 80 -9.97 -2.54 9.95
CA SER A 80 -10.78 -3.74 10.10
C SER A 80 -10.88 -4.14 11.58
N PRO A 81 -12.05 -4.54 12.10
CA PRO A 81 -12.18 -4.98 13.49
C PRO A 81 -11.46 -6.32 13.77
N GLU A 82 -11.00 -7.01 12.73
CA GLU A 82 -10.30 -8.30 12.83
C GLU A 82 -8.80 -8.17 13.18
N VAL A 83 -8.23 -6.97 13.05
CA VAL A 83 -6.82 -6.68 13.34
C VAL A 83 -6.69 -5.42 14.17
N GLU A 84 -5.66 -5.34 15.03
CA GLU A 84 -5.39 -4.12 15.80
C GLU A 84 -4.76 -3.03 14.94
N GLU A 85 -4.04 -3.40 13.88
CA GLU A 85 -3.43 -2.43 12.98
C GLU A 85 -4.47 -1.83 12.02
N ASP A 86 -4.21 -0.60 11.59
CA ASP A 86 -5.09 0.08 10.63
C ASP A 86 -5.11 -0.59 9.24
N TRP A 87 -4.16 -1.49 8.95
CA TRP A 87 -4.00 -2.07 7.62
C TRP A 87 -4.10 -3.59 7.68
N TYR A 88 -5.01 -4.14 6.88
CA TYR A 88 -5.18 -5.57 6.71
C TYR A 88 -4.89 -6.02 5.27
N PRO A 89 -3.65 -6.46 4.97
CA PRO A 89 -3.24 -6.86 3.62
C PRO A 89 -4.11 -7.96 3.02
N GLN A 90 -4.33 -7.90 1.70
CA GLN A 90 -5.15 -8.88 0.99
C GLN A 90 -4.66 -10.32 1.15
N ASN A 91 -3.35 -10.52 1.35
CA ASN A 91 -2.72 -11.83 1.47
C ASN A 91 -2.54 -12.33 2.91
N ARG A 92 -2.94 -11.55 3.92
CA ARG A 92 -2.86 -11.99 5.33
C ARG A 92 -4.05 -12.92 5.62
N PRO A 93 -3.84 -14.18 6.05
CA PRO A 93 -4.97 -15.05 6.36
C PRO A 93 -5.88 -14.44 7.46
N PRO A 94 -7.20 -14.69 7.42
CA PRO A 94 -8.06 -14.45 8.58
C PRO A 94 -7.55 -15.23 9.79
N ALA A 95 -7.73 -14.69 10.99
CA ALA A 95 -7.62 -15.52 12.18
C ALA A 95 -8.56 -16.71 12.00
N MET A 96 -8.06 -17.94 12.18
CA MET A 96 -8.93 -19.11 12.03
C MET A 96 -10.14 -18.90 12.95
N PRO A 97 -11.38 -19.14 12.48
CA PRO A 97 -12.49 -19.19 13.41
C PRO A 97 -12.09 -20.21 14.47
N GLU A 98 -12.14 -19.80 15.75
CA GLU A 98 -12.12 -20.74 16.86
C GLU A 98 -13.02 -21.89 16.43
N ARG A 99 -12.48 -23.12 16.39
CA ARG A 99 -13.26 -24.27 15.91
C ARG A 99 -14.57 -24.20 16.65
N VAL A 100 -15.66 -23.89 15.94
CA VAL A 100 -16.99 -24.01 16.51
C VAL A 100 -17.09 -25.49 16.76
N THR A 101 -16.78 -25.92 17.98
CA THR A 101 -17.07 -27.28 18.41
C THR A 101 -18.56 -27.40 18.16
N PRO A 102 -18.99 -28.25 17.21
CA PRO A 102 -20.42 -28.46 17.04
C PRO A 102 -20.94 -28.81 18.42
N GLU A 103 -22.00 -28.12 18.86
CA GLU A 103 -22.65 -28.48 20.12
C GLU A 103 -22.86 -30.00 20.11
N PRO A 104 -22.56 -30.71 21.21
CA PRO A 104 -22.71 -32.15 21.24
C PRO A 104 -24.13 -32.47 20.80
N VAL A 105 -24.25 -33.16 19.65
CA VAL A 105 -25.54 -33.60 19.13
C VAL A 105 -26.16 -34.47 20.21
N ILE A 106 -27.17 -33.96 20.91
CA ILE A 106 -27.95 -34.74 21.86
C ILE A 106 -28.71 -35.76 21.03
N VAL A 107 -28.12 -36.93 20.84
CA VAL A 107 -28.80 -38.08 20.26
C VAL A 107 -29.87 -38.49 21.26
N PRO A 108 -31.17 -38.45 20.92
CA PRO A 108 -32.19 -38.99 21.79
C PRO A 108 -31.88 -40.47 22.03
N GLN A 109 -31.71 -40.86 23.30
CA GLN A 109 -31.58 -42.26 23.65
C GLN A 109 -32.85 -42.99 23.19
N PRO A 110 -32.77 -44.13 22.49
CA PRO A 110 -33.97 -44.89 22.16
C PRO A 110 -34.65 -45.26 23.47
N GLY A 111 -35.92 -44.85 23.59
CA GLY A 111 -36.72 -45.09 24.78
C GLY A 111 -36.75 -46.58 25.09
N GLY A 112 -36.35 -46.93 26.31
CA GLY A 112 -36.42 -48.29 26.81
C GLY A 112 -37.87 -48.74 26.92
N ASP A 113 -38.18 -49.80 26.19
CA ASP A 113 -39.30 -50.71 26.38
C ASP A 113 -39.08 -51.65 27.57
#